data_AF-A0A9E2P093-F1
#
_entry.id   AF-A0A9E2P093-F1
#
_cell.length_a   1.000
_cell.length_b   1.000
_cell.length_c   1.000
_cell.angle_alpha   90.00
_cell.angle_beta   90.00
_cell.angle_gamma   90.00
#
_symmetry.space_group_name_H-M   'P 1'
#
loop_
_entity.id
_entity.type
_entity.pdbx_description
1 polymer ?
#
loop_
_entity_poly.entity_id
_entity_poly.type
_entity_poly.pdbx_seq_one_letter_code
_entity_poly.pdbx_strand_id
1 'polypeptide(L)'
;MYIDEQFTINMQGWLNTEPAKRDLMKGAEMVLKLTRNRILYQNISHNPQKFASKIEYELKKHLAIRLDRKTIQDVVKMDKELVPAVAETLATFQPEISSDDDTPQEATIAKGKRADHDSLPEEIRQLWEDNKDIYFRLKQTFETLKTMKDALPCDRYEYLKLLEELDARYRDNMNKYDHFNPDTQGAGGAEGESPEDPAEMAKKVSAARGYLSDNKKKLAELKESGDQEKYEKLLAKVQQRYDFLISTGNNVGEDQVNALRELGLKA
;
A
#
# COMPACT_ATOMS: atom_id res chain seq x y z
N MET A 1 -10.23 10.71 23.52
CA MET A 1 -9.23 10.36 24.55
C MET A 1 -7.86 10.70 23.96
N TYR A 2 -6.99 11.41 24.68
CA TYR A 2 -5.69 11.86 24.15
C TYR A 2 -4.62 10.77 24.28
N ILE A 3 -3.73 10.66 23.29
CA ILE A 3 -2.59 9.73 23.32
C ILE A 3 -1.45 10.37 24.10
N ASP A 4 -1.11 9.76 25.24
CA ASP A 4 0.09 10.08 26.01
C ASP A 4 1.36 9.76 25.19
N GLU A 5 1.96 10.77 24.59
CA GLU A 5 3.14 10.66 23.71
C GLU A 5 4.38 10.21 24.50
N GLN A 6 4.56 10.69 25.74
CA GLN A 6 5.69 10.28 26.58
C GLN A 6 5.62 8.79 26.89
N PHE A 7 4.41 8.26 27.13
CA PHE A 7 4.21 6.83 27.31
C PHE A 7 4.55 6.04 26.04
N THR A 8 4.19 6.54 24.85
CA THR A 8 4.57 5.91 23.57
C THR A 8 6.09 5.87 23.38
N ILE A 9 6.79 6.96 23.70
CA ILE A 9 8.27 7.03 23.66
C ILE A 9 8.89 6.02 24.64
N ASN A 10 8.35 5.90 25.85
CA ASN A 10 8.84 4.94 26.84
C ASN A 10 8.68 3.48 26.37
N MET A 11 7.56 3.15 25.71
CA MET A 11 7.33 1.83 25.12
C MET A 11 8.35 1.53 24.01
N GLN A 12 8.60 2.49 23.11
CA GLN A 12 9.61 2.36 22.07
C GLN A 12 11.00 2.14 22.66
N GLY A 13 11.39 2.97 23.62
CA GLY A 13 12.69 2.85 24.30
C GLY A 13 12.87 1.48 24.95
N TRP A 14 11.82 0.94 25.58
CA TRP A 14 11.86 -0.40 26.16
C TRP A 14 12.02 -1.50 25.10
N LEU A 15 11.27 -1.42 23.99
CA LEU A 15 11.35 -2.40 22.90
C LEU A 15 12.69 -2.35 22.16
N ASN A 16 13.29 -1.16 22.03
CA ASN A 16 14.61 -0.95 21.41
C ASN A 16 15.77 -1.37 22.32
N THR A 17 15.52 -1.55 23.62
CA THR A 17 16.53 -2.08 24.54
C THR A 17 16.75 -3.56 24.24
N GLU A 18 18.02 -4.00 24.22
CA GLU A 18 18.40 -5.40 24.02
C GLU A 18 17.66 -6.32 25.01
N PRO A 19 17.08 -7.46 24.57
CA PRO A 19 16.22 -8.30 25.41
C PRO A 19 16.79 -8.65 26.79
N ALA A 20 18.11 -8.94 26.85
CA ALA A 20 18.79 -9.29 28.10
C ALA A 20 18.93 -8.13 29.10
N LYS A 21 18.78 -6.88 28.64
CA LYS A 21 18.93 -5.64 29.42
C LYS A 21 17.59 -4.97 29.76
N ARG A 22 16.47 -5.57 29.35
CA ARG A 22 15.13 -4.98 29.56
C ARG A 22 14.70 -5.11 31.02
N ASP A 23 14.21 -4.01 31.58
CA ASP A 23 13.52 -4.01 32.87
C ASP A 23 12.12 -4.60 32.69
N LEU A 24 11.96 -5.88 33.04
CA LEU A 24 10.71 -6.61 32.86
C LEU A 24 9.57 -6.08 33.74
N MET A 25 9.87 -5.53 34.91
CA MET A 25 8.85 -4.94 35.77
C MET A 25 8.31 -3.65 35.17
N LYS A 26 9.19 -2.79 34.66
CA LYS A 26 8.77 -1.61 33.91
C LYS A 26 7.95 -1.97 32.67
N GLY A 27 8.33 -3.03 31.96
CA GLY A 27 7.53 -3.56 30.85
C GLY A 27 6.14 -4.04 31.31
N ALA A 28 6.06 -4.73 32.46
CA ALA A 28 4.80 -5.18 33.05
C ALA A 28 3.87 -4.01 33.42
N GLU A 29 4.41 -2.93 33.99
CA GLU A 29 3.66 -1.71 34.31
C GLU A 29 3.08 -1.06 33.06
N MET A 30 3.83 -1.02 31.96
CA MET A 30 3.33 -0.53 30.68
C MET A 30 2.17 -1.38 30.15
N VAL A 31 2.31 -2.71 30.20
CA VAL A 31 1.22 -3.64 29.82
C VAL A 31 0.00 -3.46 30.72
N LEU A 32 0.19 -3.27 32.02
CA LEU A 32 -0.91 -3.01 32.96
C LEU A 32 -1.63 -1.69 32.64
N LYS A 33 -0.89 -0.62 32.28
CA LYS A 33 -1.49 0.66 31.89
C LYS A 33 -2.35 0.53 30.63
N LEU A 34 -1.95 -0.32 29.69
CA LEU A 34 -2.64 -0.58 28.43
C LEU A 34 -3.88 -1.48 28.60
N THR A 35 -3.72 -2.62 29.27
CA THR A 35 -4.72 -3.69 29.32
C THR A 35 -5.60 -3.65 30.57
N ARG A 36 -5.15 -2.95 31.62
CA ARG A 36 -5.71 -2.99 32.98
C ARG A 36 -5.77 -4.41 33.59
N ASN A 37 -5.05 -5.38 33.00
CA ASN A 37 -5.05 -6.76 33.44
C ASN A 37 -4.17 -6.96 34.68
N ARG A 38 -4.77 -6.85 35.86
CA ARG A 38 -4.09 -7.01 37.16
C ARG A 38 -3.56 -8.43 37.38
N ILE A 39 -4.26 -9.45 36.87
CA ILE A 39 -3.86 -10.86 37.02
C ILE A 39 -2.58 -11.12 36.24
N LEU A 40 -2.50 -10.63 34.99
CA LEU A 40 -1.28 -10.73 34.18
C LEU A 40 -0.11 -10.01 34.87
N TYR A 41 -0.33 -8.80 35.37
CA TYR A 41 0.70 -8.07 36.11
C TYR A 41 1.19 -8.82 37.35
N GLN A 42 0.28 -9.40 38.15
CA GLN A 42 0.63 -10.22 39.30
C GLN A 42 1.47 -11.43 38.87
N ASN A 43 1.06 -12.15 37.82
CA ASN A 43 1.80 -13.30 37.32
C ASN A 43 3.22 -12.92 36.85
N ILE A 44 3.35 -11.80 36.13
CA ILE A 44 4.65 -11.26 35.73
C ILE A 44 5.48 -10.92 36.97
N SER A 45 4.90 -10.26 37.97
CA SER A 45 5.60 -9.87 39.20
C SER A 45 6.20 -11.07 39.95
N HIS A 46 5.55 -12.23 39.92
CA HIS A 46 6.05 -13.45 40.56
C HIS A 46 7.15 -14.16 39.74
N ASN A 47 7.12 -14.07 38.41
CA ASN A 47 8.14 -14.69 37.55
C ASN A 47 8.36 -13.89 36.25
N PRO A 48 9.09 -12.75 36.30
CA PRO A 48 9.16 -11.82 35.17
C PRO A 48 9.78 -12.46 33.93
N GLN A 49 10.83 -13.26 34.11
CA GLN A 49 11.60 -13.85 33.02
C GLN A 49 10.75 -14.76 32.13
N LYS A 50 9.84 -15.55 32.74
CA LYS A 50 8.93 -16.43 32.00
C LYS A 50 8.00 -15.66 31.05
N PHE A 51 7.69 -14.41 31.38
CA PHE A 51 6.73 -13.59 30.63
C PHE A 51 7.40 -12.56 29.72
N ALA A 52 8.74 -12.53 29.60
CA ALA A 52 9.45 -11.56 28.77
C ALA A 52 8.90 -11.46 27.34
N SER A 53 8.68 -12.60 26.67
CA SER A 53 8.11 -12.65 25.31
C SER A 53 6.66 -12.16 25.27
N LYS A 54 5.87 -12.41 26.32
CA LYS A 54 4.48 -11.96 26.41
C LYS A 54 4.40 -10.44 26.61
N ILE A 55 5.28 -9.88 27.44
CA ILE A 55 5.39 -8.43 27.63
C ILE A 55 5.74 -7.76 26.29
N GLU A 56 6.77 -8.28 25.61
CA GLU A 56 7.17 -7.76 24.30
C GLU A 56 6.03 -7.82 23.28
N TYR A 57 5.32 -8.95 23.20
CA TYR A 57 4.18 -9.12 22.30
C TYR A 57 3.08 -8.10 22.56
N GLU A 58 2.64 -7.94 23.81
CA GLU A 58 1.58 -6.98 24.15
C GLU A 58 2.02 -5.53 23.89
N LEU A 59 3.28 -5.18 24.20
CA LEU A 59 3.79 -3.84 23.95
C LEU A 59 3.92 -3.54 22.46
N LYS A 60 4.39 -4.48 21.63
CA LYS A 60 4.45 -4.31 20.16
C LYS A 60 3.07 -4.06 19.57
N LYS A 61 2.09 -4.91 19.93
CA LYS A 61 0.70 -4.80 19.47
C LYS A 61 0.11 -3.42 19.78
N HIS A 62 0.26 -2.95 21.02
CA HIS A 62 -0.27 -1.64 21.40
C HIS A 62 0.56 -0.48 20.85
N LEU A 63 1.86 -0.66 20.63
CA LEU A 63 2.72 0.37 20.05
C LEU A 63 2.29 0.69 18.61
N ALA A 64 2.01 -0.33 17.79
CA ALA A 64 1.56 -0.14 16.41
C ALA A 64 0.35 0.80 16.31
N ILE A 65 -0.68 0.55 17.13
CA ILE A 65 -1.89 1.38 17.23
C ILE A 65 -1.56 2.83 17.61
N ARG A 66 -0.64 3.02 18.56
CA ARG A 66 -0.27 4.35 19.06
C ARG A 66 0.57 5.14 18.07
N LEU A 67 1.45 4.48 17.31
CA LEU A 67 2.25 5.12 16.26
C LEU A 67 1.38 5.65 15.13
N ASP A 68 0.28 4.96 14.82
CA ASP A 68 -0.75 5.44 13.90
C ASP A 68 -1.68 6.50 14.51
N ARG A 69 -1.35 6.99 15.71
CA ARG A 69 -2.12 7.98 16.49
C ARG A 69 -3.57 7.57 16.76
N LYS A 70 -3.81 6.27 16.92
CA LYS A 70 -5.14 5.71 17.28
C LYS A 70 -5.19 5.27 18.74
N THR A 71 -6.38 5.31 19.30
CA THR A 71 -6.74 4.69 20.57
C THR A 71 -7.47 3.38 20.33
N ILE A 72 -7.62 2.55 21.37
CA ILE A 72 -8.42 1.31 21.26
C ILE A 72 -9.87 1.60 20.86
N GLN A 73 -10.43 2.75 21.28
CA GLN A 73 -11.77 3.15 20.88
C GLN A 73 -11.84 3.50 19.39
N ASP A 74 -10.78 4.07 18.83
CA ASP A 74 -10.69 4.32 17.39
C ASP A 74 -10.59 3.01 16.61
N VAL A 75 -9.91 1.99 17.15
CA VAL A 75 -9.88 0.65 16.54
C VAL A 75 -11.25 -0.02 16.57
N VAL A 76 -11.99 0.10 17.69
CA VAL A 76 -13.38 -0.40 17.78
C VAL A 76 -14.29 0.31 16.77
N LYS A 77 -14.12 1.64 16.61
CA LYS A 77 -14.84 2.42 15.62
C LYS A 77 -14.51 1.96 14.20
N MET A 78 -13.21 1.80 13.90
CA MET A 78 -12.72 1.32 12.62
C MET A 78 -13.33 -0.03 12.26
N ASP A 79 -13.36 -0.98 13.19
CA ASP A 79 -13.99 -2.29 13.00
C ASP A 79 -15.48 -2.18 12.66
N LYS A 80 -16.21 -1.37 13.43
CA LYS A 80 -17.66 -1.15 13.27
C LYS A 80 -18.02 -0.50 11.93
N GLU A 81 -17.16 0.36 11.39
CA GLU A 81 -17.41 1.08 10.15
C GLU A 81 -16.90 0.31 8.93
N LEU A 82 -15.68 -0.22 9.01
CA LEU A 82 -14.99 -0.82 7.88
C LEU A 82 -15.51 -2.21 7.53
N VAL A 83 -15.75 -3.07 8.53
CA VAL A 83 -16.16 -4.46 8.26
C VAL A 83 -17.50 -4.51 7.51
N PRO A 84 -18.55 -3.75 7.89
CA PRO A 84 -19.78 -3.69 7.10
C PRO A 84 -19.58 -3.10 5.69
N ALA A 85 -18.80 -2.03 5.55
CA ALA A 85 -18.55 -1.40 4.25
C ALA A 85 -17.82 -2.35 3.27
N VAL A 86 -16.89 -3.14 3.78
CA VAL A 86 -16.19 -4.17 2.98
C VAL A 86 -17.12 -5.34 2.69
N ALA A 87 -18.01 -5.72 3.62
CA ALA A 87 -19.03 -6.73 3.34
C ALA A 87 -19.94 -6.30 2.18
N GLU A 88 -20.35 -5.03 2.12
CA GLU A 88 -21.11 -4.48 0.99
C GLU A 88 -20.32 -4.51 -0.32
N THR A 89 -19.02 -4.20 -0.25
CA THR A 89 -18.12 -4.27 -1.41
C THR A 89 -18.04 -5.71 -1.93
N LEU A 90 -17.75 -6.68 -1.05
CA LEU A 90 -17.67 -8.09 -1.43
C LEU A 90 -19.02 -8.66 -1.90
N ALA A 91 -20.14 -8.15 -1.39
CA ALA A 91 -21.48 -8.54 -1.86
C ALA A 91 -21.79 -7.98 -3.26
N THR A 92 -21.36 -6.75 -3.55
CA THR A 92 -21.53 -6.09 -4.85
C THR A 92 -20.64 -6.73 -5.92
N PHE A 93 -19.44 -7.15 -5.53
CA PHE A 93 -18.44 -7.72 -6.42
C PHE A 93 -18.25 -9.21 -6.13
N GLN A 94 -19.15 -10.04 -6.67
CA GLN A 94 -18.97 -11.48 -6.69
C GLN A 94 -18.45 -11.91 -8.05
N PRO A 95 -17.15 -12.21 -8.21
CA PRO A 95 -16.71 -12.79 -9.47
C PRO A 95 -17.46 -14.10 -9.71
N GLU A 96 -17.87 -14.35 -10.95
CA GLU A 96 -18.42 -15.65 -11.32
C GLU A 96 -17.30 -16.68 -11.23
N ILE A 97 -17.25 -17.40 -10.12
CA ILE A 97 -16.33 -18.52 -9.93
C ILE A 97 -17.01 -19.73 -10.57
N SER A 98 -16.61 -20.10 -11.79
CA SER A 98 -16.98 -21.39 -12.37
C SER A 98 -16.38 -22.51 -11.50
N SER A 99 -17.21 -23.42 -10.99
CA SER A 99 -16.85 -24.34 -9.91
C SER A 99 -16.02 -25.56 -10.33
N ASP A 100 -15.36 -25.53 -11.49
CA ASP A 100 -14.78 -26.74 -12.10
C ASP A 100 -13.25 -26.83 -12.07
N ASP A 101 -12.52 -25.83 -11.58
CA ASP A 101 -11.06 -25.93 -11.42
C ASP A 101 -10.58 -25.27 -10.12
N ASP A 102 -9.82 -26.04 -9.34
CA ASP A 102 -9.10 -25.63 -8.11
C ASP A 102 -7.86 -24.76 -8.45
N THR A 103 -7.98 -23.90 -9.45
CA THR A 103 -7.01 -22.86 -9.81
C THR A 103 -7.74 -21.52 -9.94
N PRO A 104 -7.07 -20.37 -9.80
CA PRO A 104 -7.69 -19.08 -10.01
C PRO A 104 -8.03 -18.91 -11.50
N GLN A 105 -9.10 -19.54 -11.97
CA GLN A 105 -9.69 -19.25 -13.27
C GLN A 105 -10.24 -17.83 -13.23
N GLU A 106 -10.07 -17.13 -14.35
CA GLU A 106 -10.29 -15.71 -14.56
C GLU A 106 -11.47 -15.15 -13.76
N ALA A 107 -11.19 -14.62 -12.57
CA ALA A 107 -12.19 -13.95 -11.76
C ALA A 107 -12.70 -12.72 -12.54
N THR A 108 -13.88 -12.85 -13.14
CA THR A 108 -14.61 -11.76 -13.79
C THR A 108 -15.25 -10.90 -12.72
N ILE A 109 -14.54 -9.84 -12.28
CA ILE A 109 -15.09 -8.89 -11.31
C ILE A 109 -16.42 -8.35 -11.86
N ALA A 110 -17.47 -8.36 -11.03
CA ALA A 110 -18.88 -8.20 -11.42
C ALA A 110 -19.35 -6.78 -11.81
N LYS A 111 -18.56 -6.12 -12.64
CA LYS A 111 -19.01 -5.30 -13.78
C LYS A 111 -18.00 -5.61 -14.85
N GLY A 112 -18.32 -6.58 -15.71
CA GLY A 112 -17.36 -7.22 -16.62
C GLY A 112 -16.45 -6.24 -17.35
N LYS A 113 -15.27 -6.73 -17.78
CA LYS A 113 -14.25 -5.97 -18.50
C LYS A 113 -14.90 -4.94 -19.44
N ARG A 114 -14.43 -3.69 -19.41
CA ARG A 114 -14.90 -2.62 -20.29
C ARG A 114 -14.89 -3.10 -21.74
N ALA A 115 -15.87 -2.67 -22.54
CA ALA A 115 -15.96 -3.07 -23.94
C ALA A 115 -14.73 -2.65 -24.77
N ASP A 116 -14.04 -1.59 -24.36
CA ASP A 116 -12.82 -1.07 -24.97
C ASP A 116 -11.52 -1.52 -24.26
N HIS A 117 -11.59 -2.47 -23.31
CA HIS A 117 -10.47 -2.90 -22.47
C HIS A 117 -9.18 -3.16 -23.26
N ASP A 118 -9.27 -3.92 -24.36
CA ASP A 118 -8.10 -4.32 -25.14
C ASP A 118 -7.42 -3.12 -25.83
N SER A 119 -8.18 -2.04 -26.07
CA SER A 119 -7.72 -0.79 -26.67
C SER A 119 -7.17 0.22 -25.64
N LEU A 120 -7.32 -0.06 -24.34
CA LEU A 120 -6.82 0.83 -23.28
C LEU A 120 -5.29 0.76 -23.17
N PRO A 121 -4.64 1.83 -22.67
CA PRO A 121 -3.23 1.78 -22.31
C PRO A 121 -2.96 0.67 -21.31
N GLU A 122 -1.79 0.03 -21.43
CA GLU A 122 -1.40 -1.08 -20.57
C GLU A 122 -1.49 -0.74 -19.09
N GLU A 123 -1.11 0.49 -18.72
CA GLU A 123 -1.17 0.97 -17.34
C GLU A 123 -2.59 0.98 -16.77
N ILE A 124 -3.62 1.17 -17.60
CA ILE A 124 -5.03 1.14 -17.21
C ILE A 124 -5.55 -0.29 -17.19
N ARG A 125 -5.16 -1.12 -18.17
CA ARG A 125 -5.53 -2.55 -18.19
C ARG A 125 -5.00 -3.28 -16.96
N GLN A 126 -3.77 -2.98 -16.56
CA GLN A 126 -3.13 -3.61 -15.41
C GLN A 126 -3.89 -3.35 -14.10
N LEU A 127 -4.56 -2.21 -13.94
CA LEU A 127 -5.39 -1.92 -12.74
C LEU A 127 -6.52 -2.95 -12.57
N TRP A 128 -7.10 -3.41 -13.68
CA TRP A 128 -8.13 -4.44 -13.67
C TRP A 128 -7.55 -5.82 -13.30
N GLU A 129 -6.41 -6.18 -13.88
CA GLU A 129 -5.76 -7.47 -13.62
C GLU A 129 -5.23 -7.55 -12.17
N ASP A 130 -4.57 -6.50 -11.68
CA ASP A 130 -4.09 -6.40 -10.29
C ASP A 130 -5.23 -6.46 -9.26
N ASN A 131 -6.42 -5.98 -9.64
CA ASN A 131 -7.59 -5.98 -8.77
C ASN A 131 -8.10 -7.39 -8.44
N LYS A 132 -7.78 -8.41 -9.25
CA LYS A 132 -8.10 -9.81 -8.93
C LYS A 132 -7.40 -10.27 -7.66
N ASP A 133 -6.09 -10.02 -7.58
CA ASP A 133 -5.27 -10.37 -6.41
C ASP A 133 -5.67 -9.56 -5.19
N ILE A 134 -5.95 -8.26 -5.37
CA ILE A 134 -6.42 -7.38 -4.29
C ILE A 134 -7.76 -7.91 -3.75
N TYR A 135 -8.71 -8.26 -4.62
CA TYR A 135 -10.00 -8.82 -4.21
C TYR A 135 -9.84 -10.11 -3.41
N PHE A 136 -9.00 -11.04 -3.87
CA PHE A 136 -8.75 -12.29 -3.16
C PHE A 136 -8.21 -12.05 -1.76
N ARG A 137 -7.21 -11.15 -1.63
CA ARG A 137 -6.63 -10.79 -0.33
C ARG A 137 -7.62 -10.04 0.55
N LEU A 138 -8.46 -9.18 -0.02
CA LEU A 138 -9.53 -8.46 0.68
C LEU A 138 -10.53 -9.45 1.29
N LYS A 139 -11.01 -10.41 0.48
CA LYS A 139 -11.92 -11.48 0.92
C LYS A 139 -11.28 -12.37 1.99
N GLN A 140 -10.03 -12.79 1.81
CA GLN A 140 -9.31 -13.62 2.79
C GLN A 140 -9.16 -12.88 4.14
N THR A 141 -8.80 -11.60 4.11
CA THR A 141 -8.64 -10.76 5.31
C THR A 141 -10.00 -10.57 6.00
N PHE A 142 -11.06 -10.32 5.24
CA PHE A 142 -12.42 -10.21 5.75
C PHE A 142 -12.90 -11.50 6.44
N GLU A 143 -12.70 -12.66 5.81
CA GLU A 143 -13.05 -13.96 6.41
C GLU A 143 -12.22 -14.26 7.67
N THR A 144 -10.94 -13.88 7.68
CA THR A 144 -10.10 -13.98 8.88
C THR A 144 -10.69 -13.13 10.02
N LEU A 145 -11.07 -11.88 9.75
CA LEU A 145 -11.69 -11.00 10.75
C LEU A 145 -13.02 -11.57 11.29
N LYS A 146 -13.79 -12.33 10.50
CA LYS A 146 -15.00 -13.01 10.98
C LYS A 146 -14.69 -14.10 12.00
N THR A 147 -13.59 -14.83 11.82
CA THR A 147 -13.14 -15.83 12.81
C THR A 147 -12.68 -15.20 14.14
N MET A 148 -12.29 -13.93 14.11
CA MET A 148 -11.77 -13.18 15.26
C MET A 148 -12.84 -12.39 16.02
N LYS A 149 -14.12 -12.75 15.94
CA LYS A 149 -15.23 -11.99 16.54
C LYS A 149 -15.11 -11.80 18.06
N ASP A 150 -14.48 -12.75 18.75
CA ASP A 150 -14.31 -12.76 20.22
C ASP A 150 -12.92 -12.23 20.63
N ALA A 151 -12.08 -11.83 19.67
CA ALA A 151 -10.74 -11.29 19.94
C ALA A 151 -10.82 -9.83 20.43
N LEU A 152 -9.79 -9.38 21.15
CA LEU A 152 -9.72 -7.99 21.58
C LEU A 152 -9.48 -7.07 20.37
N PRO A 153 -9.94 -5.80 20.41
CA PRO A 153 -9.77 -4.86 19.30
C PRO A 153 -8.29 -4.68 18.88
N CYS A 154 -7.37 -4.70 19.84
CA CYS A 154 -5.94 -4.59 19.53
C CYS A 154 -5.39 -5.79 18.75
N ASP A 155 -5.95 -6.99 18.94
CA ASP A 155 -5.54 -8.19 18.18
C ASP A 155 -6.13 -8.17 16.75
N ARG A 156 -7.24 -7.46 16.54
CA ARG A 156 -7.88 -7.29 15.22
C ARG A 156 -7.23 -6.17 14.38
N TYR A 157 -6.47 -5.28 15.01
CA TYR A 157 -6.02 -4.02 14.40
C TYR A 157 -5.22 -4.17 13.11
N GLU A 158 -4.20 -5.03 13.07
CA GLU A 158 -3.37 -5.22 11.89
C GLU A 158 -4.19 -5.71 10.67
N TYR A 159 -5.17 -6.59 10.92
CA TYR A 159 -6.09 -7.05 9.89
C TYR A 159 -7.04 -5.95 9.43
N LEU A 160 -7.50 -5.09 10.34
CA LEU A 160 -8.33 -3.93 9.98
C LEU A 160 -7.57 -2.94 9.11
N LYS A 161 -6.29 -2.64 9.42
CA LYS A 161 -5.44 -1.80 8.56
C LYS A 161 -5.27 -2.40 7.17
N LEU A 162 -4.95 -3.69 7.11
CA LEU A 162 -4.80 -4.39 5.83
C LEU A 162 -6.12 -4.37 5.04
N LEU A 163 -7.25 -4.55 5.71
CA LEU A 163 -8.57 -4.50 5.10
C LEU A 163 -8.87 -3.11 4.50
N GLU A 164 -8.55 -2.03 5.25
CA GLU A 164 -8.74 -0.64 4.80
C GLU A 164 -7.88 -0.33 3.58
N GLU A 165 -6.61 -0.72 3.61
CA GLU A 165 -5.67 -0.51 2.49
C GLU A 165 -6.13 -1.26 1.23
N LEU A 166 -6.53 -2.52 1.37
CA LEU A 166 -6.99 -3.34 0.24
C LEU A 166 -8.31 -2.82 -0.34
N ASP A 167 -9.27 -2.44 0.50
CA ASP A 167 -10.56 -1.89 0.05
C ASP A 167 -10.38 -0.54 -0.67
N ALA A 168 -9.57 0.36 -0.10
CA ALA A 168 -9.27 1.64 -0.72
C ALA A 168 -8.57 1.47 -2.07
N ARG A 169 -7.55 0.60 -2.14
CA ARG A 169 -6.81 0.33 -3.38
C ARG A 169 -7.70 -0.32 -4.43
N TYR A 170 -8.54 -1.27 -4.04
CA TYR A 170 -9.50 -1.91 -4.94
C TYR A 170 -10.42 -0.88 -5.59
N ARG A 171 -11.05 -0.02 -4.76
CA ARG A 171 -11.97 1.02 -5.23
C ARG A 171 -11.29 2.08 -6.08
N ASP A 172 -10.09 2.52 -5.71
CA ASP A 172 -9.31 3.49 -6.48
C ASP A 172 -8.92 2.94 -7.86
N ASN A 173 -8.43 1.71 -7.91
CA ASN A 173 -8.12 1.03 -9.17
C ASN A 173 -9.36 0.87 -10.06
N MET A 174 -10.50 0.44 -9.48
CA MET A 174 -11.76 0.34 -10.22
C MET A 174 -12.23 1.70 -10.72
N ASN A 175 -12.14 2.75 -9.89
CA ASN A 175 -12.54 4.09 -10.27
C ASN A 175 -11.70 4.63 -11.44
N LYS A 176 -10.37 4.48 -11.37
CA LYS A 176 -9.43 4.85 -12.44
C LYS A 176 -9.70 4.06 -13.71
N TYR A 177 -9.91 2.75 -13.59
CA TYR A 177 -10.21 1.89 -14.72
C TYR A 177 -11.55 2.24 -15.38
N ASP A 178 -12.62 2.42 -14.62
CA ASP A 178 -13.96 2.67 -15.16
C ASP A 178 -14.10 4.07 -15.78
N HIS A 179 -13.40 5.07 -15.24
CA HIS A 179 -13.52 6.47 -15.68
C HIS A 179 -12.40 6.93 -16.62
N PHE A 180 -11.48 6.05 -17.00
CA PHE A 180 -10.42 6.43 -17.94
C PHE A 180 -11.02 6.78 -19.31
N ASN A 181 -10.81 8.02 -19.75
CA ASN A 181 -11.21 8.51 -21.07
C ASN A 181 -9.98 8.84 -21.92
N PRO A 182 -9.71 8.09 -23.02
CA PRO A 182 -8.56 8.35 -23.89
C PRO A 182 -8.59 9.73 -24.54
N ASP A 183 -9.78 10.31 -24.78
CA ASP A 183 -9.93 11.62 -25.45
C ASP A 183 -9.54 12.79 -24.55
N THR A 184 -9.60 12.61 -23.22
CA THR A 184 -9.21 13.66 -22.25
C THR A 184 -7.69 13.84 -22.12
N GLN A 185 -6.88 12.88 -22.62
CA GLN A 185 -5.43 13.06 -22.65
C GLN A 185 -4.95 14.04 -23.74
N GLY A 186 -5.80 14.38 -24.71
CA GLY A 186 -5.49 15.35 -25.77
C GLY A 186 -5.80 16.81 -25.42
N ALA A 187 -6.57 17.07 -24.36
CA ALA A 187 -7.02 18.40 -24.00
C ALA A 187 -7.26 18.52 -22.49
N GLY A 188 -6.21 18.78 -21.70
CA GLY A 188 -6.38 19.01 -20.27
C GLY A 188 -5.18 18.62 -19.42
N GLY A 189 -3.99 19.13 -19.75
CA GLY A 189 -2.91 19.22 -18.78
C GLY A 189 -3.21 20.36 -17.79
N ALA A 190 -4.18 20.16 -16.90
CA ALA A 190 -4.35 20.90 -15.65
C ALA A 190 -5.53 20.32 -14.84
N GLU A 191 -5.29 20.16 -13.53
CA GLU A 191 -6.25 19.96 -12.42
C GLU A 191 -6.60 18.50 -12.07
N GLY A 192 -6.40 18.00 -10.84
CA GLY A 192 -6.08 18.66 -9.58
C GLY A 192 -5.15 17.83 -8.69
N GLU A 193 -4.01 18.41 -8.35
CA GLU A 193 -3.10 17.95 -7.31
C GLU A 193 -3.77 18.13 -5.94
N SER A 194 -4.02 17.03 -5.24
CA SER A 194 -3.87 17.07 -3.78
C SER A 194 -2.37 17.23 -3.48
N PRO A 195 -1.96 17.89 -2.37
CA PRO A 195 -0.56 18.17 -2.12
C PRO A 195 0.20 16.85 -2.04
N GLU A 196 0.99 16.53 -3.06
CA GLU A 196 1.78 15.31 -3.07
C GLU A 196 2.77 15.36 -1.91
N ASP A 197 2.75 14.32 -1.06
CA ASP A 197 3.73 14.15 0.00
C ASP A 197 5.14 14.30 -0.62
N PRO A 198 6.02 15.18 -0.08
CA PRO A 198 7.39 15.33 -0.54
C PRO A 198 8.14 13.99 -0.68
N ALA A 199 7.80 12.98 0.13
CA ALA A 199 8.36 11.64 0.04
C ALA A 199 7.87 10.87 -1.21
N GLU A 200 6.62 11.05 -1.65
CA GLU A 200 6.11 10.46 -2.87
C GLU A 200 6.68 11.14 -4.12
N MET A 201 6.81 12.46 -4.11
CA MET A 201 7.49 13.21 -5.17
C MET A 201 8.95 12.77 -5.34
N ALA A 202 9.68 12.60 -4.24
CA ALA A 202 11.06 12.09 -4.27
C ALA A 202 11.17 10.68 -4.86
N LYS A 203 10.19 9.80 -4.58
CA LYS A 203 10.11 8.45 -5.17
C LYS A 203 9.83 8.51 -6.67
N LYS A 204 8.88 9.35 -7.11
CA LYS A 204 8.56 9.54 -8.54
C LYS A 204 9.75 10.09 -9.31
N VAL A 205 10.47 11.06 -8.76
CA VAL A 205 11.71 11.61 -9.34
C VAL A 205 12.79 10.54 -9.46
N SER A 206 13.00 9.73 -8.42
CA SER A 206 14.01 8.66 -8.44
C SER A 206 13.67 7.57 -9.46
N ALA A 207 12.39 7.19 -9.54
CA ALA A 207 11.90 6.23 -10.52
C ALA A 207 12.05 6.74 -11.96
N ALA A 208 11.75 8.03 -12.21
CA ALA A 208 11.94 8.65 -13.52
C ALA A 208 13.41 8.65 -13.95
N ARG A 209 14.34 8.97 -13.04
CA ARG A 209 15.80 8.90 -13.31
C ARG A 209 16.28 7.48 -13.63
N GLY A 210 15.84 6.50 -12.84
CA GLY A 210 16.14 5.09 -13.09
C GLY A 210 15.65 4.64 -14.47
N TYR A 211 14.40 5.00 -14.80
CA TYR A 211 13.79 4.67 -16.07
C TYR A 211 14.56 5.21 -17.29
N LEU A 212 15.05 6.45 -17.23
CA LEU A 212 15.88 7.04 -18.29
C LEU A 212 17.20 6.26 -18.47
N SER A 213 17.82 5.82 -17.37
CA SER A 213 19.08 5.07 -17.41
C SER A 213 18.87 3.67 -17.97
N ASP A 214 17.88 2.94 -17.46
CA ASP A 214 17.63 1.53 -17.78
C ASP A 214 17.20 1.34 -19.23
N ASN A 215 16.43 2.29 -19.77
CA ASN A 215 15.88 2.18 -21.12
C ASN A 215 16.78 2.77 -22.21
N LYS A 216 17.88 3.48 -21.86
CA LYS A 216 18.83 4.05 -22.83
C LYS A 216 19.40 2.98 -23.77
N LYS A 217 19.87 1.86 -23.22
CA LYS A 217 20.44 0.75 -24.02
C LYS A 217 19.38 0.09 -24.91
N LYS A 218 18.18 -0.13 -24.35
CA LYS A 218 17.05 -0.73 -25.06
C LYS A 218 16.54 0.15 -26.21
N LEU A 219 16.57 1.47 -26.04
CA LEU A 219 16.24 2.42 -27.10
C LEU A 219 17.23 2.34 -28.27
N ALA A 220 18.53 2.19 -27.98
CA ALA A 220 19.56 2.02 -29.00
C ALA A 220 19.36 0.70 -29.78
N GLU A 221 19.13 -0.41 -29.07
CA GLU A 221 18.87 -1.72 -29.68
C GLU A 221 17.61 -1.71 -30.57
N LEU A 222 16.53 -1.05 -30.13
CA LEU A 222 15.31 -0.90 -30.94
C LEU A 222 15.50 0.00 -32.16
N LYS A 223 16.33 1.04 -32.04
CA LYS A 223 16.68 1.93 -33.16
C LYS A 223 17.53 1.21 -34.21
N GLU A 224 18.45 0.34 -33.79
CA GLU A 224 19.31 -0.44 -34.70
C GLU A 224 18.57 -1.61 -35.36
N SER A 225 17.65 -2.25 -34.64
CA SER A 225 16.85 -3.38 -35.14
C SER A 225 15.73 -2.99 -36.11
N GLY A 226 15.40 -1.69 -36.21
CA GLY A 226 14.39 -1.18 -37.14
C GLY A 226 12.93 -1.46 -36.71
N ASP A 227 12.70 -1.88 -35.46
CA ASP A 227 11.36 -2.09 -34.89
C ASP A 227 10.73 -0.73 -34.52
N GLN A 228 10.27 -0.02 -35.54
CA GLN A 228 9.82 1.37 -35.45
C GLN A 228 8.68 1.58 -34.45
N GLU A 229 7.72 0.65 -34.40
CA GLU A 229 6.56 0.76 -33.51
C GLU A 229 6.97 0.67 -32.04
N LYS A 230 7.85 -0.28 -31.69
CA LYS A 230 8.35 -0.40 -30.31
C LYS A 230 9.32 0.70 -29.95
N TYR A 231 10.14 1.15 -30.89
CA TYR A 231 11.03 2.29 -30.72
C TYR A 231 10.24 3.57 -30.40
N GLU A 232 9.21 3.90 -31.17
CA GLU A 232 8.39 5.10 -30.96
C GLU A 232 7.63 5.05 -29.64
N LYS A 233 7.04 3.90 -29.29
CA LYS A 233 6.37 3.70 -28.00
C LYS A 233 7.33 3.87 -26.82
N LEU A 234 8.53 3.30 -26.90
CA LEU A 234 9.52 3.43 -25.84
C LEU A 234 10.07 4.87 -25.76
N LEU A 235 10.35 5.51 -26.89
CA LEU A 235 10.81 6.89 -26.96
C LEU A 235 9.78 7.85 -26.36
N ALA A 236 8.49 7.67 -26.61
CA ALA A 236 7.42 8.47 -26.01
C ALA A 236 7.41 8.36 -24.47
N LYS A 237 7.61 7.14 -23.92
CA LYS A 237 7.70 6.93 -22.47
C LYS A 237 8.96 7.56 -21.87
N VAL A 238 10.09 7.47 -22.56
CA VAL A 238 11.33 8.13 -22.14
C VAL A 238 11.19 9.66 -22.17
N GLN A 239 10.54 10.21 -23.20
CA GLN A 239 10.22 11.63 -23.30
C GLN A 239 9.35 12.10 -22.13
N GLN A 240 8.27 11.37 -21.82
CA GLN A 240 7.37 11.70 -20.72
C GLN A 240 8.11 11.77 -19.36
N ARG A 241 9.06 10.86 -19.11
CA ARG A 241 9.85 10.87 -17.86
C ARG A 241 10.88 11.99 -17.83
N TYR A 242 11.46 12.35 -18.97
CA TYR A 242 12.33 13.51 -19.08
C TYR A 242 11.56 14.82 -18.83
N ASP A 243 10.42 15.00 -19.51
CA ASP A 243 9.58 16.20 -19.37
C ASP A 243 9.08 16.38 -17.93
N PHE A 244 8.72 15.29 -17.26
CA PHE A 244 8.37 15.29 -15.83
C PHE A 244 9.52 15.77 -14.94
N LEU A 245 10.76 15.35 -15.22
CA LEU A 245 11.91 15.81 -14.43
C LEU A 245 12.15 17.31 -14.64
N ILE A 246 12.07 17.80 -15.87
CA ILE A 246 12.25 19.22 -16.17
C ILE A 246 11.12 20.08 -15.58
N SER A 247 9.86 19.67 -15.72
CA SER A 247 8.71 20.42 -15.21
C SER A 247 8.68 20.52 -13.68
N THR A 248 9.26 19.53 -12.99
CA THR A 248 9.41 19.52 -11.53
C THR A 248 10.69 20.20 -11.02
N GLY A 249 11.44 20.87 -11.90
CA GLY A 249 12.66 21.59 -11.55
C GLY A 249 13.86 20.68 -11.24
N ASN A 250 13.79 19.40 -11.61
CA ASN A 250 14.87 18.45 -11.45
C ASN A 250 15.81 18.47 -12.67
N ASN A 251 17.10 18.34 -12.42
CA ASN A 251 18.09 18.22 -13.48
C ASN A 251 18.38 16.75 -13.85
N VAL A 252 18.72 16.53 -15.11
CA VAL A 252 19.24 15.29 -15.68
C VAL A 252 20.67 15.56 -16.14
N GLY A 253 21.61 14.65 -15.87
CA GLY A 253 23.01 14.85 -16.22
C GLY A 253 23.19 15.09 -17.72
N GLU A 254 24.02 16.06 -18.10
CA GLU A 254 24.19 16.50 -19.49
C GLU A 254 24.64 15.37 -20.44
N ASP A 255 25.50 14.48 -19.97
CA ASP A 255 25.92 13.27 -20.71
C ASP A 255 24.76 12.30 -20.98
N GLN A 256 23.82 12.20 -20.04
CA GLN A 256 22.63 11.36 -20.18
C GLN A 256 21.64 12.00 -21.16
N VAL A 257 21.45 13.32 -21.09
CA VAL A 257 20.59 14.07 -22.01
C VAL A 257 21.13 13.99 -23.44
N ASN A 258 22.43 14.22 -23.65
CA ASN A 258 23.05 14.17 -24.97
C ASN A 258 22.92 12.79 -25.60
N ALA A 259 23.18 11.74 -24.83
CA ALA A 259 23.05 10.38 -25.35
C ALA A 259 21.59 9.97 -25.62
N LEU A 260 20.61 10.51 -24.89
CA LEU A 260 19.20 10.30 -25.19
C LEU A 260 18.73 11.12 -26.40
N ARG A 261 19.29 12.32 -26.63
CA ARG A 261 19.04 13.12 -27.85
C ARG A 261 19.48 12.39 -29.11
N GLU A 262 20.66 11.76 -29.07
CA GLU A 262 21.13 10.90 -30.17
C GLU A 262 20.16 9.74 -30.46
N LEU A 263 19.40 9.32 -29.45
CA LEU A 263 18.38 8.28 -29.53
C LEU A 263 16.97 8.84 -29.78
N GLY A 264 16.81 10.14 -30.09
CA GLY A 264 15.55 10.75 -30.50
C GLY A 264 14.79 11.53 -29.43
N LEU A 265 15.34 11.66 -28.21
CA LEU A 265 14.77 12.50 -27.16
C LEU A 265 14.79 13.98 -27.59
N LYS A 266 13.69 14.70 -27.36
CA LYS A 266 13.57 16.15 -27.53
C LYS A 266 13.81 16.82 -26.19
N ALA A 267 15.02 17.35 -25.99
CA ALA A 267 15.45 17.90 -24.72
C ALA A 267 15.69 19.41 -24.76
#